data_AF-A0A3N5UMZ2-F1
#
_entry.id   AF-A0A3N5UMZ2-F1
#
_cell.length_a   1.000
_cell.length_b   1.000
_cell.length_c   1.000
_cell.angle_alpha   90.00
_cell.angle_beta   90.00
_cell.angle_gamma   90.00
#
_symmetry.space_group_name_H-M   'P 1'
#
loop_
_entity.id
_entity.type
_entity.pdbx_description
1 polymer ?
#
loop_
_entity_poly.entity_id
_entity_poly.type
_entity_poly.pdbx_seq_one_letter_code
_entity_poly.pdbx_strand_id
1 'polypeptide(L)' 'LIVSNDLSADVVYNLTKALFDNQAELATAHAKGKELNLQNAVKGVSIPFHPGAMKYYKEKGAVK' A
#
# COMPACT_ATOMS: atom_id res chain seq x y z
N LEU A 1 -2.81 4.69 -5.19
CA LEU A 1 -1.44 4.54 -5.74
C LEU A 1 -1.52 3.50 -6.85
N ILE A 2 -1.01 3.82 -8.04
CA ILE A 2 -0.91 2.87 -9.15
C ILE A 2 0.56 2.84 -9.55
N VAL A 3 1.09 1.64 -9.78
CA VAL A 3 2.50 1.41 -10.13
C VAL A 3 2.58 0.59 -11.40
N SER A 4 3.62 0.82 -12.20
CA SER A 4 3.90 0.03 -13.39
C SER A 4 4.27 -1.41 -13.01
N ASN A 5 3.84 -2.39 -13.81
CA ASN A 5 4.17 -3.80 -13.62
C ASN A 5 5.66 -4.13 -13.84
N ASP A 6 6.40 -3.23 -14.48
CA ASP A 6 7.84 -3.39 -14.73
C ASP A 6 8.69 -3.15 -13.47
N LEU A 7 8.11 -2.55 -12.42
CA LEU A 7 8.83 -2.26 -11.19
C LEU A 7 9.10 -3.53 -10.40
N SER A 8 10.30 -3.63 -9.82
CA SER A 8 10.67 -4.78 -9.01
C SER A 8 9.78 -4.93 -7.79
N ALA A 9 9.45 -6.18 -7.42
CA ALA A 9 8.59 -6.48 -6.28
C ALA A 9 9.11 -5.85 -4.97
N ASP A 10 10.42 -5.83 -4.76
CA ASP A 10 11.06 -5.20 -3.58
C ASP A 10 10.85 -3.69 -3.52
N VAL A 11 10.91 -3.00 -4.66
CA VAL A 11 10.66 -1.54 -4.73
C VAL A 11 9.21 -1.25 -4.34
N VAL A 12 8.27 -1.99 -4.92
CA VAL A 12 6.84 -1.80 -4.61
C VAL A 12 6.52 -2.18 -3.17
N TYR A 13 7.15 -3.24 -2.64
CA TYR A 13 7.01 -3.63 -1.24
C TYR A 13 7.49 -2.52 -0.30
N ASN A 14 8.72 -2.04 -0.48
CA ASN A 14 9.29 -1.00 0.35
C ASN A 14 8.52 0.32 0.24
N LEU A 15 8.03 0.67 -0.95
CA LEU A 15 7.18 1.84 -1.15
C LEU A 15 5.86 1.71 -0.39
N THR A 16 5.18 0.56 -0.54
CA THR A 16 3.91 0.30 0.15
C THR A 16 4.13 0.35 1.66
N LYS A 17 5.19 -0.31 2.15
CA LYS A 17 5.59 -0.27 3.56
C LYS A 17 5.83 1.16 4.04
N ALA A 18 6.65 1.94 3.35
CA ALA A 18 6.94 3.32 3.76
C ALA A 18 5.68 4.18 3.85
N LEU A 19 4.71 4.01 2.95
CA LEU A 19 3.47 4.77 2.98
C LEU A 19 2.58 4.44 4.20
N PHE A 20 2.40 3.16 4.49
CA PHE A 20 1.53 2.74 5.60
C PHE A 20 2.23 2.84 6.97
N ASP A 21 3.54 2.63 7.04
CA ASP A 21 4.31 2.73 8.29
C ASP A 21 4.47 4.20 8.72
N ASN A 22 4.67 5.10 7.75
CA ASN A 22 4.77 6.55 8.01
C ASN A 22 3.43 7.28 7.84
N GLN A 23 2.31 6.55 7.96
CA GLN A 23 0.97 7.11 7.81
C GLN A 23 0.74 8.32 8.73
N ALA A 24 1.25 8.28 9.97
CA ALA A 24 1.08 9.36 10.94
C ALA A 24 1.77 10.67 10.50
N GLU A 25 2.95 10.57 9.90
CA GLU A 25 3.65 11.72 9.33
C GLU A 25 2.94 12.21 8.06
N LEU A 26 2.51 11.29 7.19
CA LEU A 26 1.73 11.64 6.00
C LEU A 26 0.39 12.30 6.35
N ALA A 27 -0.24 11.89 7.45
CA ALA A 27 -1.47 12.49 7.97
C ALA A 27 -1.28 13.91 8.47
N THR A 28 -0.06 14.24 8.93
CA THR A 28 0.34 15.60 9.32
C THR A 28 0.64 16.45 8.09
N ALA A 29 1.30 15.87 7.09
CA ALA A 29 1.62 16.57 5.85
C ALA A 29 0.42 16.76 4.90
N HIS A 30 -0.53 15.81 4.87
CA HIS A 30 -1.67 15.84 3.96
C HIS A 30 -2.87 15.06 4.53
N ALA A 31 -4.08 15.60 4.35
CA ALA A 31 -5.33 14.97 4.80
C ALA A 31 -5.52 13.51 4.31
N LYS A 32 -4.97 13.17 3.14
CA LYS A 32 -5.05 11.82 2.55
C LYS A 32 -4.25 10.77 3.33
N GLY A 33 -3.25 11.19 4.11
CA GLY A 33 -2.54 10.31 5.02
C GLY A 33 -3.44 9.77 6.14
N LYS A 34 -4.47 10.52 6.58
CA LYS A 34 -5.45 10.01 7.55
C LYS A 34 -6.39 8.96 6.96
N GLU A 35 -6.58 8.98 5.64
CA GLU A 35 -7.46 8.05 4.93
C GLU A 35 -6.72 6.78 4.46
N LEU A 36 -5.38 6.74 4.57
CA LEU A 36 -4.62 5.52 4.35
C LEU A 36 -5.04 4.50 5.41
N ASN A 37 -5.69 3.44 4.96
CA ASN A 37 -6.06 2.32 5.81
C ASN A 37 -5.88 1.05 4.98
N LEU A 38 -5.20 0.06 5.56
CA LEU A 38 -4.92 -1.21 4.90
C LEU A 38 -6.18 -1.91 4.36
N GLN A 39 -7.29 -1.86 5.12
CA GLN A 39 -8.56 -2.44 4.72
C GLN A 39 -9.18 -1.70 3.53
N ASN A 40 -9.04 -0.37 3.48
CA ASN A 40 -9.53 0.42 2.36
C ASN A 40 -8.61 0.30 1.12
N ALA A 41 -7.31 0.12 1.32
CA ALA A 41 -6.33 0.00 0.25
C ALA A 41 -6.53 -1.23 -0.62
N VAL A 42 -7.14 -2.28 -0.05
CA VAL A 42 -7.43 -3.54 -0.73
C VAL A 42 -8.88 -3.64 -1.20
N LYS A 43 -9.75 -2.76 -0.70
CA LYS A 43 -11.18 -2.78 -0.94
C LYS A 43 -11.52 -1.97 -2.19
N GLY A 44 -12.25 -2.59 -3.13
CA GLY A 44 -12.70 -1.92 -4.36
C GLY A 44 -11.65 -1.85 -5.47
N VAL A 45 -10.57 -2.63 -5.37
CA VAL A 45 -9.58 -2.75 -6.44
C VAL A 45 -10.00 -3.87 -7.38
N SER A 46 -10.32 -3.53 -8.63
CA SER A 46 -10.74 -4.48 -9.67
C SER A 46 -9.59 -5.02 -10.53
N ILE A 47 -8.36 -4.58 -10.26
CA ILE A 47 -7.14 -5.00 -10.98
C ILE A 47 -6.24 -5.84 -10.07
N PRO A 48 -5.42 -6.75 -10.62
CA PRO A 48 -4.51 -7.55 -9.82
C PRO A 48 -3.51 -6.65 -9.08
N PHE A 49 -3.23 -7.00 -7.82
CA PHE A 49 -2.19 -6.32 -7.04
C PHE A 49 -0.81 -6.72 -7.51
N HIS A 50 0.11 -5.77 -7.52
CA HIS A 50 1.52 -6.04 -7.75
C HIS A 50 2.06 -7.01 -6.67
N PRO A 51 2.95 -7.97 -6.99
CA PRO A 51 3.47 -8.95 -6.04
C PRO A 51 4.08 -8.32 -4.78
N GLY A 52 4.77 -7.19 -4.93
CA GLY A 52 5.33 -6.42 -3.80
C GLY A 52 4.26 -5.88 -2.86
N ALA A 53 3.19 -5.29 -3.40
CA ALA A 53 2.09 -4.76 -2.58
C ALA A 53 1.29 -5.90 -1.94
N MET A 54 1.02 -6.98 -2.68
CA MET A 54 0.33 -8.16 -2.18
C MET A 54 1.07 -8.80 -0.99
N LYS A 55 2.40 -8.90 -1.07
CA LYS A 55 3.22 -9.42 0.03
C LYS A 55 3.06 -8.59 1.30
N TYR A 56 3.12 -7.26 1.17
CA TYR A 56 2.91 -6.34 2.29
C TYR A 56 1.49 -6.47 2.88
N TYR A 57 0.47 -6.49 2.03
CA TYR A 57 -0.92 -6.61 2.47
C TYR A 57 -1.22 -7.94 3.15
N LYS A 58 -0.65 -9.06 2.68
CA LYS A 58 -0.74 -10.36 3.36
C LYS A 58 -0.05 -10.34 4.72
N GLU A 59 1.16 -9.79 4.79
CA GLU A 59 1.93 -9.70 6.03
C GLU A 59 1.19 -8.87 7.11
N LYS A 60 0.54 -7.78 6.70
CA LYS A 60 -0.26 -6.93 7.58
C LYS A 60 -1.68 -7.45 7.81
N GLY A 61 -2.05 -8.62 7.28
CA GLY A 61 -3.38 -9.22 7.44
C GLY A 61 -4.51 -8.48 6.74
N ALA A 62 -4.19 -7.62 5.78
CA ALA A 62 -5.16 -6.84 4.99
C ALA A 62 -5.80 -7.69 3.87
N VAL A 63 -5.08 -8.70 3.37
CA VAL A 63 -5.59 -9.66 2.37
C VAL A 63 -5.37 -11.07 2.91
N LYS A 64 -6.43 -11.88 2.88
CA LYS A 64 -6.41 -13.29 3.25
C LYS A 64 -6.48 -14.16 2.01
#